data_AF-A0A7C5KG64-F1
#
_entry.id   AF-A0A7C5KG64-F1
#
_cell.length_a   1.000
_cell.length_b   1.000
_cell.length_c   1.000
_cell.angle_alpha   90.00
_cell.angle_beta   90.00
_cell.angle_gamma   90.00
#
_symmetry.space_group_name_H-M   'P 1'
#
loop_
_entity.id
_entity.type
_entity.pdbx_description
1 polymer ?
#
loop_
_entity_poly.entity_id
_entity_poly.type
_entity_poly.pdbx_seq_one_letter_code
_entity_poly.pdbx_strand_id
1 'polypeptide(L)'
;KMASRQLLLSYTVVYTAMHEDRAQCRIMTLPNKKEALRLARSVREGADFQTLARKYSLDPTALQGGKIPPFTREFEHPAAKAAFNLREGEVSDPVSSRQGDKPVWYLVFLEKRIPGRKGTFRELEEDVRRRVRESPPSPEDFLAFFGAARRRYGLRLFPAGNTRGAHERGTRSILPGKGTTWGGPPGREGPAPRGKPRSR
;
A
#
# COMPACT_ATOMS: atom_id res chain seq x y z
N LYS A 1 22.02 0.04 -21.38
CA LYS A 1 21.03 -1.07 -21.48
C LYS A 1 20.06 -1.20 -20.28
N MET A 2 20.19 -0.41 -19.20
CA MET A 2 19.23 -0.46 -18.06
C MET A 2 17.86 0.19 -18.35
N ALA A 3 17.79 1.14 -19.30
CA ALA A 3 16.56 1.89 -19.61
C ALA A 3 15.39 0.99 -20.08
N SER A 4 15.66 -0.03 -20.91
CA SER A 4 14.60 -0.90 -21.47
C SER A 4 13.94 -1.79 -20.42
N ARG A 5 14.70 -2.27 -19.42
CA ARG A 5 14.16 -3.13 -18.34
C ARG A 5 13.28 -2.32 -17.39
N GLN A 6 13.71 -1.11 -17.02
CA GLN A 6 12.92 -0.19 -16.20
C GLN A 6 11.61 0.15 -16.92
N LEU A 7 11.69 0.46 -18.22
CA LEU A 7 10.52 0.80 -19.03
C LEU A 7 9.52 -0.34 -19.14
N LEU A 8 10.00 -1.57 -19.43
CA LEU A 8 9.15 -2.75 -19.48
C LEU A 8 8.45 -3.00 -18.14
N LEU A 9 9.18 -2.86 -17.03
CA LEU A 9 8.57 -3.03 -15.71
C LEU A 9 7.51 -1.97 -15.43
N SER A 10 7.78 -0.70 -15.77
CA SER A 10 6.78 0.37 -15.65
C SER A 10 5.54 0.08 -16.48
N TYR A 11 5.71 -0.43 -17.71
CA TYR A 11 4.59 -0.79 -18.59
C TYR A 11 3.77 -1.92 -17.99
N THR A 12 4.42 -2.95 -17.47
CA THR A 12 3.74 -4.07 -16.80
C THR A 12 2.93 -3.59 -15.62
N VAL A 13 3.51 -2.76 -14.73
CA VAL A 13 2.80 -2.25 -13.55
C VAL A 13 1.59 -1.42 -13.94
N VAL A 14 1.74 -0.48 -14.88
CA VAL A 14 0.63 0.34 -15.36
C VAL A 14 -0.44 -0.50 -16.03
N TYR A 15 -0.05 -1.43 -16.91
CA TYR A 15 -0.98 -2.32 -17.59
C TYR A 15 -1.76 -3.16 -16.59
N THR A 16 -1.10 -3.79 -15.60
CA THR A 16 -1.83 -4.55 -14.58
C THR A 16 -2.75 -3.68 -13.73
N ALA A 17 -2.29 -2.49 -13.32
CA ALA A 17 -3.11 -1.56 -12.54
C ALA A 17 -4.31 -1.01 -13.33
N MET A 18 -4.23 -0.94 -14.66
CA MET A 18 -5.35 -0.54 -15.51
C MET A 18 -6.48 -1.58 -15.55
N HIS A 19 -6.17 -2.85 -15.28
CA HIS A 19 -7.16 -3.92 -15.26
C HIS A 19 -7.90 -4.04 -13.92
N GLU A 20 -7.43 -3.35 -12.90
CA GLU A 20 -7.96 -3.47 -11.55
C GLU A 20 -8.88 -2.29 -11.22
N ASP A 21 -9.99 -2.62 -10.56
CA ASP A 21 -10.86 -1.60 -9.97
C ASP A 21 -10.09 -0.85 -8.88
N ARG A 22 -10.09 0.48 -8.98
CA ARG A 22 -9.49 1.36 -7.99
C ARG A 22 -10.52 2.26 -7.34
N ALA A 23 -10.34 2.53 -6.07
CA ALA A 23 -11.13 3.49 -5.31
C ALA A 23 -10.24 4.67 -4.95
N GLN A 24 -10.76 5.88 -5.15
CA GLN A 24 -10.21 7.11 -4.60
C GLN A 24 -11.17 7.60 -3.52
N CYS A 25 -10.68 7.72 -2.29
CA CYS A 25 -11.51 8.10 -1.16
C CYS A 25 -10.87 9.21 -0.33
N ARG A 26 -11.67 9.75 0.58
CA ARG A 26 -11.21 10.53 1.71
C ARG A 26 -11.45 9.77 3.00
N ILE A 27 -10.56 9.94 3.97
CA ILE A 27 -10.69 9.36 5.30
C ILE A 27 -10.70 10.43 6.39
N MET A 28 -11.34 10.11 7.50
CA MET A 28 -11.27 10.89 8.73
C MET A 28 -11.00 9.95 9.89
N THR A 29 -9.91 10.20 10.63
CA THR A 29 -9.55 9.42 11.81
C THR A 29 -10.05 10.17 13.05
N LEU A 30 -10.83 9.49 13.89
CA LEU A 30 -11.55 10.08 15.01
C LEU A 30 -11.29 9.31 16.31
N PRO A 31 -11.26 9.99 17.46
CA PRO A 31 -10.89 9.37 18.74
C PRO A 31 -12.00 8.48 19.33
N ASN A 32 -13.26 8.67 18.93
CA ASN A 32 -14.38 7.92 19.49
C ASN A 32 -15.55 7.73 18.51
N LYS A 33 -16.37 6.72 18.77
CA LYS A 33 -17.50 6.33 17.93
C LYS A 33 -18.60 7.41 17.87
N LYS A 34 -18.84 8.10 18.98
CA LYS A 34 -19.93 9.10 19.09
C LYS A 34 -19.68 10.26 18.12
N GLU A 35 -18.45 10.74 18.07
CA GLU A 35 -18.03 11.79 17.16
C GLU A 35 -18.08 11.33 15.69
N ALA A 36 -17.62 10.11 15.41
CA ALA A 36 -17.72 9.51 14.08
C ALA A 36 -19.18 9.40 13.60
N LEU A 37 -20.10 8.95 14.46
CA LEU A 37 -21.53 8.91 14.12
C LEU A 37 -22.12 10.29 13.85
N ARG A 38 -21.75 11.29 14.66
CA ARG A 38 -22.21 12.68 14.48
C ARG A 38 -21.75 13.24 13.13
N LEU A 39 -20.46 13.08 12.81
CA LEU A 39 -19.88 13.61 11.58
C LEU A 39 -20.38 12.85 10.34
N ALA A 40 -20.53 11.52 10.42
CA ALA A 40 -21.14 10.73 9.35
C ALA A 40 -22.56 11.22 9.02
N ARG A 41 -23.36 11.52 10.04
CA ARG A 41 -24.70 12.08 9.85
C ARG A 41 -24.64 13.45 9.15
N SER A 42 -23.78 14.36 9.62
CA SER A 42 -23.63 15.67 8.98
C SER A 42 -23.23 15.57 7.51
N VAL A 43 -22.34 14.64 7.16
CA VAL A 43 -21.97 14.41 5.75
C VAL A 43 -23.15 13.88 4.94
N ARG A 44 -23.96 12.96 5.49
CA ARG A 44 -25.18 12.46 4.83
C ARG A 44 -26.25 13.55 4.66
N GLU A 45 -26.25 14.55 5.53
CA GLU A 45 -27.11 15.74 5.45
C GLU A 45 -26.55 16.82 4.50
N GLY A 46 -25.39 16.59 3.86
CA GLY A 46 -24.81 17.45 2.83
C GLY A 46 -23.62 18.30 3.28
N ALA A 47 -23.10 18.11 4.49
CA ALA A 47 -21.87 18.79 4.92
C ALA A 47 -20.65 18.31 4.11
N ASP A 48 -19.77 19.24 3.75
CA ASP A 48 -18.55 18.93 3.01
C ASP A 48 -17.56 18.09 3.84
N PHE A 49 -17.28 16.88 3.37
CA PHE A 49 -16.36 15.96 4.03
C PHE A 49 -14.94 16.54 4.13
N GLN A 50 -14.48 17.26 3.10
CA GLN A 50 -13.12 17.81 3.07
C GLN A 50 -12.90 18.83 4.19
N THR A 51 -13.88 19.72 4.40
CA THR A 51 -13.88 20.73 5.45
C THR A 51 -13.94 20.10 6.84
N LEU A 52 -14.81 19.10 7.03
CA LEU A 52 -14.90 18.37 8.30
C LEU A 52 -13.60 17.61 8.60
N ALA A 53 -12.99 16.98 7.59
CA ALA A 53 -11.73 16.26 7.75
C ALA A 53 -10.59 17.20 8.18
N ARG A 54 -10.49 18.39 7.58
CA ARG A 54 -9.50 19.41 7.99
C ARG A 54 -9.65 19.86 9.43
N LYS A 55 -10.88 19.88 9.94
CA LYS A 55 -11.19 20.42 11.27
C LYS A 55 -11.13 19.37 12.38
N TYR A 56 -11.56 18.14 12.10
CA TYR A 56 -11.78 17.11 13.13
C TYR A 56 -10.90 15.87 12.98
N SER A 57 -10.31 15.62 11.80
CA SER A 57 -9.51 14.41 11.60
C SER A 57 -8.17 14.49 12.34
N LEU A 58 -7.81 13.38 12.98
CA LEU A 58 -6.49 13.14 13.57
C LEU A 58 -5.49 12.55 12.56
N ASP A 59 -5.92 12.31 11.32
CA ASP A 59 -5.08 11.71 10.28
C ASP A 59 -4.07 12.72 9.70
N PRO A 60 -2.84 12.33 9.34
CA PRO A 60 -1.89 13.21 8.66
C PRO A 60 -2.45 13.82 7.35
N THR A 61 -3.36 13.12 6.68
CA THR A 61 -4.02 13.61 5.46
C THR A 61 -5.10 14.67 5.73
N ALA A 62 -5.40 15.00 7.00
CA ALA A 62 -6.40 16.00 7.40
C ALA A 62 -6.21 17.35 6.69
N LEU A 63 -4.98 17.83 6.56
CA LEU A 63 -4.68 19.10 5.88
C LEU A 63 -5.10 19.09 4.40
N GLN A 64 -5.04 17.93 3.76
CA GLN A 64 -5.51 17.69 2.39
C GLN A 64 -6.99 17.25 2.36
N GLY A 65 -7.67 17.37 3.50
CA GLY A 65 -9.04 16.95 3.74
C GLY A 65 -9.26 15.46 3.57
N GLY A 66 -8.33 14.67 4.09
CA GLY A 66 -8.46 13.22 4.19
C GLY A 66 -8.09 12.46 2.91
N LYS A 67 -7.58 13.12 1.86
CA LYS A 67 -7.45 12.53 0.53
C LYS A 67 -6.46 11.36 0.49
N ILE A 68 -6.93 10.21 0.01
CA ILE A 68 -6.12 9.03 -0.27
C ILE A 68 -5.99 8.87 -1.80
N PRO A 69 -4.77 8.69 -2.34
CA PRO A 69 -4.57 8.36 -3.75
C PRO A 69 -5.35 7.11 -4.18
N PRO A 70 -5.68 6.94 -5.46
CA PRO A 70 -6.38 5.74 -5.93
C PRO A 70 -5.66 4.45 -5.55
N PHE A 71 -6.39 3.50 -4.95
CA PHE A 71 -5.83 2.23 -4.49
C PHE A 71 -6.70 1.04 -4.93
N THR A 72 -6.10 -0.15 -4.97
CA THR A 72 -6.75 -1.42 -5.34
C THR A 72 -7.25 -2.16 -4.08
N ARG A 73 -7.98 -3.26 -4.24
CA ARG A 73 -8.54 -4.02 -3.09
C ARG A 73 -7.47 -4.63 -2.17
N GLU A 74 -6.25 -4.76 -2.69
CA GLU A 74 -5.07 -5.30 -2.04
C GLU A 74 -4.39 -4.28 -1.11
N PHE A 75 -4.85 -3.02 -1.10
CA PHE A 75 -4.34 -2.00 -0.20
C PHE A 75 -4.72 -2.32 1.25
N GLU A 76 -3.71 -2.59 2.06
CA GLU A 76 -3.87 -2.95 3.46
C GLU A 76 -4.05 -1.69 4.31
N HIS A 77 -5.31 -1.27 4.45
CA HIS A 77 -5.71 -0.19 5.35
C HIS A 77 -7.07 -0.50 5.98
N PRO A 78 -7.32 -0.20 7.28
CA PRO A 78 -8.59 -0.49 7.93
C PRO A 78 -9.81 0.06 7.20
N ALA A 79 -9.66 1.24 6.59
CA ALA A 79 -10.71 1.90 5.81
C ALA A 79 -10.81 1.45 4.34
N ALA A 80 -9.84 0.69 3.81
CA ALA A 80 -9.82 0.31 2.38
C ALA A 80 -11.03 -0.56 2.01
N LYS A 81 -11.36 -1.56 2.85
CA LYS A 81 -12.48 -2.46 2.60
C LYS A 81 -13.82 -1.72 2.57
N ALA A 82 -13.98 -0.72 3.44
CA ALA A 82 -15.19 0.10 3.46
C ALA A 82 -15.35 0.89 2.15
N ALA A 83 -14.28 1.51 1.64
CA ALA A 83 -14.32 2.29 0.40
C ALA A 83 -14.89 1.50 -0.79
N PHE A 84 -14.52 0.22 -0.95
CA PHE A 84 -14.98 -0.61 -2.06
C PHE A 84 -16.44 -1.04 -1.95
N ASN A 85 -17.07 -0.91 -0.78
CA ASN A 85 -18.49 -1.23 -0.57
C ASN A 85 -19.39 -0.01 -0.72
N LEU A 86 -18.82 1.20 -0.87
CA LEU A 86 -19.56 2.44 -1.04
C LEU A 86 -19.86 2.74 -2.51
N ARG A 87 -20.91 3.53 -2.72
CA ARG A 87 -21.20 4.24 -3.97
C ARG A 87 -20.41 5.55 -4.01
N GLU A 88 -20.14 6.06 -5.21
CA GLU A 88 -19.49 7.37 -5.35
C GLU A 88 -20.34 8.44 -4.66
N GLY A 89 -19.70 9.33 -3.90
CA GLY A 89 -20.37 10.34 -3.08
C GLY A 89 -20.94 9.83 -1.75
N GLU A 90 -20.78 8.55 -1.42
CA GLU A 90 -21.29 7.98 -0.17
C GLU A 90 -20.26 8.01 0.96
N VAL A 91 -20.74 8.13 2.20
CA VAL A 91 -19.94 8.02 3.43
C VAL A 91 -20.27 6.74 4.21
N SER A 92 -19.24 6.03 4.64
CA SER A 92 -19.36 4.80 5.42
C SER A 92 -19.93 5.04 6.81
N ASP A 93 -20.39 3.95 7.44
CA ASP A 93 -20.46 3.89 8.89
C ASP A 93 -19.06 3.92 9.54
N PRO A 94 -18.95 4.29 10.84
CA PRO A 94 -17.69 4.28 11.54
C PRO A 94 -17.03 2.89 11.56
N VAL A 95 -15.82 2.81 11.01
CA VAL A 95 -15.00 1.60 11.01
C VAL A 95 -14.05 1.65 12.20
N SER A 96 -14.17 0.69 13.12
CA SER A 96 -13.26 0.60 14.27
C SER A 96 -11.93 -0.04 13.88
N SER A 97 -10.84 0.50 14.41
CA SER A 97 -9.52 -0.12 14.41
C SER A 97 -8.84 0.11 15.77
N ARG A 98 -7.63 -0.41 15.92
CA ARG A 98 -6.77 -0.18 17.09
C ARG A 98 -5.44 0.41 16.66
N GLN A 99 -5.01 1.44 17.37
CA GLN A 99 -3.68 2.02 17.23
C GLN A 99 -2.99 1.95 18.60
N GLY A 100 -2.07 0.99 18.75
CA GLY A 100 -1.61 0.55 20.07
C GLY A 100 -2.79 0.07 20.92
N ASP A 101 -2.89 0.59 22.14
CA ASP A 101 -3.94 0.21 23.10
C ASP A 101 -5.24 1.02 22.94
N LYS A 102 -5.26 2.03 22.06
CA LYS A 102 -6.40 2.94 21.92
C LYS A 102 -7.29 2.54 20.74
N PRO A 103 -8.62 2.49 20.91
CA PRO A 103 -9.53 2.35 19.79
C PRO A 103 -9.52 3.64 18.97
N VAL A 104 -9.48 3.49 17.65
CA VAL A 104 -9.61 4.58 16.68
C VAL A 104 -10.75 4.28 15.72
N TRP A 105 -11.37 5.33 15.18
CA TRP A 105 -12.51 5.21 14.29
C TRP A 105 -12.22 5.91 12.97
N TYR A 106 -12.55 5.26 11.87
CA TYR A 106 -12.45 5.83 10.53
C TYR A 106 -13.82 6.10 9.95
N LEU A 107 -14.01 7.27 9.35
CA LEU A 107 -15.03 7.50 8.33
C LEU A 107 -14.38 7.49 6.97
N VAL A 108 -15.07 6.91 5.99
CA VAL A 108 -14.60 6.82 4.61
C VAL A 108 -15.64 7.45 3.71
N PHE A 109 -15.22 8.37 2.85
CA PHE A 109 -16.04 8.95 1.80
C PHE A 109 -15.48 8.55 0.44
N LEU A 110 -16.26 7.88 -0.40
CA LEU A 110 -15.79 7.48 -1.72
C LEU A 110 -15.94 8.66 -2.68
N GLU A 111 -14.83 9.26 -3.10
CA GLU A 111 -14.86 10.34 -4.09
C GLU A 111 -15.12 9.79 -5.50
N LYS A 112 -14.40 8.74 -5.87
CA LYS A 112 -14.42 8.22 -7.23
C LYS A 112 -14.06 6.74 -7.27
N ARG A 113 -14.77 6.00 -8.11
CA ARG A 113 -14.47 4.64 -8.53
C ARG A 113 -13.90 4.69 -9.94
N ILE A 114 -12.75 4.05 -10.10
CA ILE A 114 -12.05 3.94 -11.37
C ILE A 114 -12.16 2.48 -11.77
N PRO A 115 -13.13 2.10 -12.62
CA PRO A 115 -13.29 0.71 -13.02
C PRO A 115 -12.06 0.24 -13.79
N GLY A 116 -11.66 -1.00 -13.54
CA GLY A 116 -10.64 -1.66 -14.34
C GLY A 116 -11.11 -1.81 -15.79
N ARG A 117 -10.21 -1.58 -16.73
CA ARG A 117 -10.45 -1.83 -18.15
C ARG A 117 -9.80 -3.16 -18.53
N LYS A 118 -10.62 -4.10 -19.00
CA LYS A 118 -10.13 -5.34 -19.61
C LYS A 118 -9.70 -5.07 -21.05
N GLY A 119 -8.59 -5.66 -21.47
CA GLY A 119 -8.09 -5.62 -22.83
C GLY A 119 -6.76 -6.36 -22.94
N THR A 120 -6.29 -6.61 -24.14
CA THR A 120 -4.91 -7.07 -24.36
C THR A 120 -3.95 -5.89 -24.28
N PHE A 121 -2.65 -6.16 -24.06
CA PHE A 121 -1.65 -5.10 -24.07
C PHE A 121 -1.66 -4.32 -25.39
N ARG A 122 -1.84 -4.98 -26.53
CA ARG A 122 -1.88 -4.34 -27.86
C ARG A 122 -3.01 -3.33 -27.99
N GLU A 123 -4.19 -3.64 -27.43
CA GLU A 123 -5.35 -2.74 -27.44
C GLU A 123 -5.15 -1.55 -26.50
N LEU A 124 -4.44 -1.75 -25.39
CA LEU A 124 -4.21 -0.73 -24.37
C LEU A 124 -2.84 -0.05 -24.48
N GLU A 125 -2.05 -0.35 -25.51
CA GLU A 125 -0.64 0.01 -25.58
C GLU A 125 -0.44 1.53 -25.48
N GLU A 126 -1.18 2.30 -26.28
CA GLU A 126 -1.07 3.76 -26.29
C GLU A 126 -1.53 4.38 -24.96
N ASP A 127 -2.56 3.83 -24.33
CA ASP A 127 -3.00 4.26 -23.01
C ASP A 127 -1.92 3.99 -21.95
N VAL A 128 -1.31 2.80 -21.96
CA VAL A 128 -0.21 2.43 -21.06
C VAL A 128 1.00 3.35 -21.28
N ARG A 129 1.41 3.54 -22.54
CA ARG A 129 2.53 4.42 -22.91
C ARG A 129 2.31 5.84 -22.44
N ARG A 130 1.12 6.39 -22.69
CA ARG A 130 0.71 7.72 -22.25
C ARG A 130 0.73 7.84 -20.73
N ARG A 131 0.13 6.89 -20.02
CA ARG A 131 0.07 6.89 -18.55
C ARG A 131 1.45 6.83 -17.92
N VAL A 132 2.36 6.01 -18.44
CA VAL A 132 3.76 5.91 -17.96
C VAL A 132 4.53 7.20 -18.20
N ARG A 133 4.26 7.90 -19.31
CA ARG A 133 4.87 9.21 -19.61
C ARG A 133 4.35 10.32 -18.70
N GLU A 134 3.03 10.39 -18.51
CA GLU A 134 2.36 11.46 -17.76
C GLU A 134 2.50 11.31 -16.25
N SER A 135 2.37 10.10 -15.72
CA SER A 135 2.65 9.82 -14.32
C SER A 135 3.18 8.38 -14.20
N PRO A 136 4.52 8.22 -14.23
CA PRO A 136 5.14 6.90 -14.08
C PRO A 136 4.76 6.27 -12.73
N PRO A 137 4.81 4.92 -12.62
CA PRO A 137 4.53 4.24 -11.37
C PRO A 137 5.43 4.73 -10.24
N SER A 138 4.85 4.95 -9.07
CA SER A 138 5.61 5.30 -7.86
C SER A 138 6.26 4.05 -7.25
N PRO A 139 7.23 4.21 -6.33
CA PRO A 139 7.78 3.08 -5.57
C PRO A 139 6.70 2.23 -4.89
N GLU A 140 5.62 2.86 -4.40
CA GLU A 140 4.48 2.19 -3.79
C GLU A 140 3.71 1.33 -4.80
N ASP A 141 3.52 1.82 -6.03
CA ASP A 141 2.90 1.04 -7.11
C ASP A 141 3.70 -0.23 -7.42
N PHE A 142 5.04 -0.13 -7.47
CA PHE A 142 5.90 -1.30 -7.67
C PHE A 142 5.81 -2.28 -6.50
N LEU A 143 5.84 -1.78 -5.25
CA LEU A 143 5.73 -2.61 -4.06
C LEU A 143 4.38 -3.35 -4.01
N ALA A 144 3.29 -2.65 -4.33
CA ALA A 144 1.96 -3.24 -4.42
C ALA A 144 1.92 -4.35 -5.49
N PHE A 145 2.43 -4.06 -6.69
CA PHE A 145 2.52 -5.04 -7.78
C PHE A 145 3.32 -6.28 -7.37
N PHE A 146 4.51 -6.13 -6.81
CA PHE A 146 5.35 -7.25 -6.41
C PHE A 146 4.76 -8.04 -5.24
N GLY A 147 4.11 -7.36 -4.28
CA GLY A 147 3.38 -8.00 -3.19
C GLY A 147 2.22 -8.86 -3.71
N ALA A 148 1.43 -8.33 -4.64
CA ALA A 148 0.35 -9.05 -5.31
C ALA A 148 0.89 -10.23 -6.14
N ALA A 149 1.93 -10.01 -6.95
CA ALA A 149 2.55 -11.05 -7.76
C ALA A 149 3.14 -12.18 -6.90
N ARG A 150 3.75 -11.86 -5.75
CA ARG A 150 4.24 -12.84 -4.79
C ARG A 150 3.11 -13.72 -4.26
N ARG A 151 1.98 -13.13 -3.86
CA ARG A 151 0.82 -13.89 -3.35
C ARG A 151 0.17 -14.74 -4.45
N ARG A 152 0.01 -14.16 -5.65
CA ARG A 152 -0.69 -14.80 -6.76
C ARG A 152 0.12 -15.93 -7.42
N TYR A 153 1.43 -15.74 -7.56
CA TYR A 153 2.31 -16.65 -8.30
C TYR A 153 3.35 -17.35 -7.43
N GLY A 154 3.33 -17.14 -6.11
CA GLY A 154 4.27 -17.78 -5.19
C GLY A 154 5.74 -17.33 -5.35
N LEU A 155 5.98 -16.14 -5.91
CA LEU A 155 7.34 -15.68 -6.24
C LEU A 155 8.20 -15.45 -4.99
N ARG A 156 9.32 -16.15 -4.89
CA ARG A 156 10.37 -15.83 -3.90
C ARG A 156 11.25 -14.72 -4.45
N LEU A 157 10.92 -13.47 -4.12
CA LEU A 157 11.80 -12.32 -4.38
C LEU A 157 12.87 -12.30 -3.29
N PHE A 158 14.10 -12.67 -3.64
CA PHE A 158 15.21 -12.61 -2.69
C PHE A 158 15.43 -11.15 -2.26
N PRO A 159 15.54 -10.86 -0.95
CA PRO A 159 15.83 -9.52 -0.48
C PRO A 159 17.22 -9.10 -0.97
N ALA A 160 17.36 -7.86 -1.42
CA ALA A 160 18.59 -7.29 -2.00
C ALA A 160 19.75 -7.11 -1.00
N GLY A 161 19.77 -7.84 0.13
CA GLY A 161 20.70 -7.64 1.24
C GLY A 161 21.56 -8.83 1.68
N ASN A 162 21.34 -10.05 1.16
CA ASN A 162 22.17 -11.21 1.52
C ASN A 162 23.07 -11.68 0.35
N THR A 163 23.90 -10.78 -0.17
CA THR A 163 25.03 -11.15 -1.03
C THR A 163 26.29 -11.53 -0.23
N ARG A 164 26.12 -12.26 0.88
CA ARG A 164 27.26 -12.98 1.51
C ARG A 164 27.36 -14.45 1.10
N GLY A 165 26.38 -14.97 0.34
CA GLY A 165 26.45 -16.31 -0.27
C GLY A 165 26.38 -16.34 -1.80
N ALA A 166 26.20 -15.19 -2.46
CA ALA A 166 26.11 -15.10 -3.92
C ALA A 166 27.44 -14.75 -4.61
N HIS A 167 28.56 -14.82 -3.88
CA HIS A 167 29.88 -14.54 -4.44
C HIS A 167 30.56 -15.75 -5.10
N GLU A 168 29.93 -16.94 -5.12
CA GLU A 168 30.47 -18.09 -5.86
C GLU A 168 29.82 -18.36 -7.22
N ARG A 169 28.73 -17.70 -7.60
CA ARG A 169 28.23 -17.75 -8.99
C ARG A 169 27.68 -16.40 -9.42
N GLY A 170 28.49 -15.72 -10.24
CA GLY A 170 28.39 -14.30 -10.55
C GLY A 170 27.00 -13.82 -10.98
N THR A 171 26.50 -12.80 -10.29
CA THR A 171 25.66 -11.74 -10.88
C THR A 171 25.78 -10.48 -10.04
N ARG A 172 26.02 -9.35 -10.71
CA ARG A 172 26.20 -8.02 -10.10
C ARG A 172 24.89 -7.49 -9.51
N SER A 173 25.02 -6.89 -8.33
CA SER A 173 24.00 -6.22 -7.51
C SER A 173 23.04 -5.31 -8.31
N ILE A 174 21.75 -5.44 -8.02
CA ILE A 174 20.65 -4.58 -8.48
C ILE A 174 20.34 -3.66 -7.29
N LEU A 175 20.90 -2.45 -7.25
CA LEU A 175 20.41 -1.24 -6.53
C LEU A 175 21.51 -0.17 -6.54
N PRO A 176 21.21 1.12 -6.86
CA PRO A 176 22.19 2.20 -6.77
C PRO A 176 22.27 2.71 -5.32
N GLY A 177 23.46 2.66 -4.73
CA GLY A 177 23.70 3.07 -3.36
C GLY A 177 23.85 4.58 -3.15
N LYS A 178 23.52 5.02 -1.93
CA LYS A 178 24.23 6.09 -1.21
C LYS A 178 24.48 5.59 0.21
N GLY A 179 25.72 5.71 0.67
CA GLY A 179 26.23 5.05 1.86
C GLY A 179 25.75 5.67 3.17
N THR A 180 25.85 4.88 4.23
CA THR A 180 26.14 5.36 5.59
C THR A 180 26.80 4.24 6.36
N THR A 181 28.03 4.50 6.83
CA THR A 181 28.77 3.70 7.81
C THR A 181 28.18 3.91 9.19
N TRP A 182 27.99 2.84 9.98
CA TRP A 182 28.04 2.89 11.44
C TRP A 182 28.47 1.53 12.00
N GLY A 183 29.53 1.56 12.82
CA GLY A 183 30.06 0.39 13.54
C GLY A 183 29.48 0.27 14.95
N GLY A 184 29.48 -0.95 15.48
CA GLY A 184 29.14 -1.32 16.87
C GLY A 184 29.05 -2.84 17.07
N PRO A 185 29.33 -3.39 18.27
CA PRO A 185 30.27 -4.52 18.48
C PRO A 185 29.63 -5.93 18.61
N PRO A 186 30.43 -7.01 18.73
CA PRO A 186 30.00 -8.39 18.45
C PRO A 186 29.53 -9.17 19.69
N GLY A 187 28.70 -10.18 19.43
CA GLY A 187 28.77 -11.51 20.05
C GLY A 187 28.19 -11.71 21.46
N ARG A 188 27.11 -12.50 21.54
CA ARG A 188 26.96 -13.55 22.56
C ARG A 188 26.27 -14.78 21.95
N GLU A 189 27.05 -15.81 21.69
CA GLU A 189 26.55 -17.18 21.50
C GLU A 189 26.06 -17.71 22.86
N GLY A 190 24.83 -18.21 22.91
CA GLY A 190 24.32 -19.03 24.01
C GLY A 190 24.39 -20.51 23.62
N PRO A 191 24.86 -21.42 24.49
CA PRO A 191 25.04 -22.82 24.10
C PRO A 191 23.71 -23.58 24.09
N ALA A 192 23.57 -24.47 23.11
CA ALA A 192 22.46 -25.42 22.98
C ALA A 192 22.45 -26.47 24.11
N PRO A 193 21.27 -26.93 24.60
CA PRO A 193 21.20 -27.97 25.61
C PRO A 193 21.48 -29.35 25.00
N ARG A 194 22.52 -30.03 25.51
CA ARG A 194 22.80 -31.45 25.23
C ARG A 194 21.92 -32.34 26.10
N GLY A 195 21.19 -33.26 25.47
CA GLY A 195 20.44 -34.31 26.12
C GLY A 195 21.33 -35.30 26.88
N LYS A 196 20.82 -35.84 27.99
CA LYS A 196 21.41 -36.98 28.70
C LYS A 196 20.79 -38.29 28.18
N PRO A 197 21.57 -39.35 27.93
CA PRO A 197 21.05 -40.70 27.79
C PRO A 197 20.89 -41.39 29.16
N ARG A 198 19.96 -42.35 29.20
CA ARG A 198 19.56 -43.17 30.36
C ARG A 198 20.55 -44.31 30.69
N SER A 199 20.36 -44.80 31.92
CA SER A 199 20.63 -46.13 32.53
C SER A 199 22.06 -46.51 32.93
N ARG A 200 22.27 -46.77 34.23
CA ARG A 200 22.03 -48.08 34.86
C ARG A 200 21.67 -47.90 36.33
#